data_AF-A0A3A5L6A3-F1
#
_entry.id   AF-A0A3A5L6A3-F1
#
_cell.length_a   1.000
_cell.length_b   1.000
_cell.length_c   1.000
_cell.angle_alpha   90.00
_cell.angle_beta   90.00
_cell.angle_gamma   90.00
#
_symmetry.space_group_name_H-M   'P 1'
#
loop_
_entity.id
_entity.type
_entity.pdbx_description
1 polymer ?
#
loop_
_entity_poly.entity_id
_entity_poly.type
_entity_poly.pdbx_seq_one_letter_code
_entity_poly.pdbx_strand_id
1 'polypeptide(L)'
;MKFIRINPFLPESLFTLDSEELELVQSNNTEKNRLAFAVMLKFFQTNGRYPTKKDTIDPMIISSLATQLKISPILFEPIYLGTCVSERFRRKIRGFLGYRIAKLSDAETLIIWLIDQMQNGSYPMPQYREKAHEFFKENKLEPFSHEKTDRYIRSAIHRFEKQFFANITKQLSPTSIKLVNDLLCDDTKINGSKKENIPDDEITLRRLKTDVAGVKLKHVAFEIKKLNFIRNIPIPSSLFDNTPRKLVKKYYQRIMAASLSNVLEFVPDARAASMA
;
A
#
# COMPACT_ATOMS: atom_id res chain seq x y z
N MET A 1 13.07 -3.23 -9.97
CA MET A 1 14.11 -3.55 -8.96
C MET A 1 13.88 -2.69 -7.73
N LYS A 2 13.51 -3.27 -6.59
CA LYS A 2 13.45 -2.56 -5.29
C LYS A 2 14.46 -3.22 -4.38
N PHE A 3 15.58 -2.53 -4.17
CA PHE A 3 16.56 -2.86 -3.17
C PHE A 3 15.92 -2.62 -1.80
N ILE A 4 15.76 -3.68 -1.03
CA ILE A 4 15.73 -3.54 0.43
C ILE A 4 17.18 -3.18 0.76
N ARG A 5 17.46 -1.90 1.01
CA ARG A 5 18.73 -1.50 1.61
C ARG A 5 18.76 -2.13 3.00
N ILE A 6 19.44 -3.27 3.12
CA ILE A 6 19.87 -3.77 4.41
C ILE A 6 20.86 -2.73 4.93
N ASN A 7 20.57 -2.20 6.11
CA ASN A 7 21.36 -1.17 6.77
C ASN A 7 22.80 -1.72 6.98
N PRO A 8 23.87 -1.06 6.51
CA PRO A 8 25.23 -1.61 6.53
C PRO A 8 25.88 -1.66 7.93
N PHE A 9 25.14 -1.32 8.99
CA PHE A 9 25.57 -1.41 10.37
C PHE A 9 24.50 -2.17 11.17
N LEU A 10 24.53 -3.50 11.07
CA LEU A 10 23.81 -4.33 12.03
C LEU A 10 24.75 -4.52 13.23
N PRO A 11 24.37 -4.14 14.46
CA PRO A 11 25.21 -4.37 15.64
C PRO A 11 25.50 -5.87 15.79
N GLU A 12 26.75 -6.22 16.12
CA GLU A 12 27.23 -7.62 16.27
C GLU A 12 26.37 -8.44 17.24
N SER A 13 25.72 -7.78 18.21
CA SER A 13 24.80 -8.40 19.17
C SER A 13 23.50 -8.96 18.58
N LEU A 14 23.15 -8.62 17.33
CA LEU A 14 21.97 -9.18 16.65
C LEU A 14 22.20 -10.60 16.13
N PHE A 15 23.46 -11.06 16.07
CA PHE A 15 23.82 -12.33 15.45
C PHE A 15 24.51 -13.32 16.39
N THR A 16 24.47 -13.06 17.70
CA THR A 16 24.91 -14.00 18.73
C THR A 16 23.78 -14.98 19.04
N LEU A 17 24.10 -16.28 19.04
CA LEU A 17 23.22 -17.34 19.50
C LEU A 17 23.28 -17.43 21.03
N ASP A 18 22.13 -17.37 21.70
CA ASP A 18 22.05 -17.67 23.13
C ASP A 18 22.12 -19.18 23.41
N SER A 19 22.14 -19.57 24.69
CA SER A 19 22.25 -20.98 25.09
C SER A 19 21.06 -21.83 24.60
N GLU A 20 19.84 -21.32 24.66
CA GLU A 20 18.64 -22.05 24.24
C GLU A 20 18.59 -22.19 22.70
N GLU A 21 18.98 -21.14 21.99
CA GLU A 21 19.11 -21.12 20.53
C GLU A 21 20.20 -22.08 20.07
N LEU A 22 21.34 -22.16 20.77
CA LEU A 22 22.41 -23.11 20.48
C LEU A 22 21.91 -24.56 20.62
N GLU A 23 21.21 -24.88 21.71
CA GLU A 23 20.60 -26.20 21.89
C GLU A 23 19.61 -26.54 20.77
N LEU A 24 18.76 -25.56 20.41
CA LEU A 24 17.80 -25.71 19.33
C LEU A 24 18.49 -25.96 17.98
N VAL A 25 19.55 -25.23 17.68
CA VAL A 25 20.34 -25.41 16.45
C VAL A 25 21.01 -26.78 16.43
N GLN A 26 21.62 -27.20 17.55
CA GLN A 26 22.33 -28.47 17.68
C GLN A 26 21.43 -29.71 17.54
N SER A 27 20.12 -29.56 17.78
CA SER A 27 19.10 -30.61 17.54
C SER A 27 19.00 -31.09 16.08
N ASN A 28 19.72 -30.46 15.14
CA ASN A 28 19.75 -30.85 13.74
C ASN A 28 20.95 -31.78 13.44
N ASN A 29 20.69 -32.84 12.66
CA ASN A 29 21.62 -33.96 12.49
C ASN A 29 22.90 -33.64 11.70
N THR A 30 22.88 -32.64 10.81
CA THR A 30 24.03 -32.33 9.94
C THR A 30 24.50 -30.90 10.16
N GLU A 31 25.81 -30.67 10.06
CA GLU A 31 26.43 -29.34 10.19
C GLU A 31 25.82 -28.31 9.22
N LYS A 32 25.59 -28.74 7.98
CA LYS A 32 24.90 -27.95 6.96
C LYS A 32 23.51 -27.51 7.40
N ASN A 33 22.75 -28.41 8.00
CA ASN A 33 21.42 -28.11 8.52
C ASN A 33 21.47 -27.19 9.75
N ARG A 34 22.48 -27.34 10.62
CA ARG A 34 22.69 -26.45 11.77
C ARG A 34 22.94 -25.02 11.32
N LEU A 35 23.86 -24.81 10.38
CA LEU A 35 24.18 -23.48 9.86
C LEU A 35 22.97 -22.85 9.14
N ALA A 36 22.30 -23.59 8.25
CA ALA A 36 21.11 -23.09 7.56
C ALA A 36 19.96 -22.74 8.53
N PHE A 37 19.76 -23.56 9.57
CA PHE A 37 18.77 -23.31 10.61
C PHE A 37 19.08 -22.04 11.42
N ALA A 38 20.33 -21.87 11.85
CA ALA A 38 20.77 -20.68 12.59
C ALA A 38 20.56 -19.38 11.78
N VAL A 39 20.93 -19.41 10.50
CA VAL A 39 20.69 -18.26 9.58
C VAL A 39 19.20 -17.96 9.47
N MET A 40 18.35 -18.98 9.28
CA MET A 40 16.90 -18.79 9.20
C MET A 40 16.30 -18.23 10.49
N LEU A 41 16.78 -18.68 11.64
CA LEU A 41 16.33 -18.22 12.96
C LEU A 41 16.64 -16.73 13.16
N LYS A 42 17.91 -16.34 12.97
CA LYS A 42 18.35 -14.95 13.17
C LYS A 42 17.74 -14.00 12.16
N PHE A 43 17.59 -14.45 10.92
CA PHE A 43 16.88 -13.69 9.89
C PHE A 43 15.41 -13.46 10.29
N PHE A 44 14.73 -14.47 10.83
CA PHE A 44 13.35 -14.31 11.29
C PHE A 44 13.24 -13.37 12.50
N GLN A 45 14.15 -13.44 13.46
CA GLN A 45 14.16 -12.53 14.62
C GLN A 45 14.37 -11.07 14.21
N THR A 46 15.24 -10.82 13.23
CA THR A 46 15.56 -9.48 12.75
C THR A 46 14.46 -8.90 11.84
N ASN A 47 13.97 -9.69 10.89
CA ASN A 47 13.08 -9.23 9.83
C ASN A 47 11.60 -9.61 10.01
N GLY A 48 11.28 -10.49 10.98
CA GLY A 48 9.93 -10.99 11.22
C GLY A 48 9.37 -11.89 10.11
N ARG A 49 10.22 -12.37 9.18
CA ARG A 49 9.84 -13.25 8.07
C ARG A 49 11.00 -14.19 7.72
N TYR A 50 10.72 -15.24 6.97
CA TYR A 50 11.78 -16.15 6.48
C TYR A 50 12.51 -15.58 5.26
N PRO A 51 13.79 -15.93 5.07
CA PRO A 51 14.55 -15.54 3.88
C PRO A 51 14.03 -16.28 2.65
N THR A 52 14.04 -15.58 1.52
CA THR A 52 13.64 -16.06 0.19
C THR A 52 14.85 -16.07 -0.74
N LYS A 53 14.75 -16.74 -1.89
CA LYS A 53 15.84 -16.76 -2.91
C LYS A 53 16.22 -15.37 -3.43
N LYS A 54 15.35 -14.37 -3.25
CA LYS A 54 15.58 -12.98 -3.69
C LYS A 54 16.31 -12.14 -2.64
N ASP A 55 16.42 -12.64 -1.42
CA ASP A 55 17.08 -11.94 -0.33
C ASP A 55 18.58 -12.16 -0.40
N THR A 56 19.33 -11.07 -0.28
CA THR A 56 20.78 -11.11 -0.11
C THR A 56 21.06 -11.19 1.38
N ILE A 57 21.65 -12.30 1.83
CA ILE A 57 22.09 -12.47 3.22
C ILE A 57 23.56 -12.05 3.28
N ASP A 58 23.91 -11.20 4.23
CA ASP A 58 25.28 -10.72 4.39
C ASP A 58 26.23 -11.88 4.74
N PRO A 59 27.31 -12.11 3.97
CA PRO A 59 28.32 -13.12 4.27
C PRO A 59 28.95 -13.00 5.66
N MET A 60 28.97 -11.80 6.24
CA MET A 60 29.46 -11.57 7.60
C MET A 60 28.59 -12.26 8.65
N ILE A 61 27.26 -12.25 8.46
CA ILE A 61 26.30 -12.95 9.34
C ILE A 61 26.57 -14.46 9.28
N ILE A 62 26.76 -15.00 8.07
CA ILE A 62 27.04 -16.42 7.88
C ILE A 62 28.34 -16.81 8.57
N SER A 63 29.39 -16.01 8.39
CA SER A 63 30.72 -16.24 8.99
C SER A 63 30.68 -16.19 10.52
N SER A 64 29.94 -15.23 11.10
CA SER A 64 29.77 -15.12 12.55
C SER A 64 29.06 -16.34 13.13
N LEU A 65 27.94 -16.76 12.52
CA LEU A 65 27.19 -17.94 12.96
C LEU A 65 27.99 -19.24 12.78
N ALA A 66 28.73 -19.36 11.68
CA ALA A 66 29.61 -20.49 11.43
C ALA A 66 30.71 -20.60 12.49
N THR A 67 31.30 -19.46 12.89
CA THR A 67 32.32 -19.40 13.95
C THR A 67 31.76 -19.84 15.30
N GLN A 68 30.57 -19.34 15.67
CA GLN A 68 29.89 -19.74 16.91
C GLN A 68 29.56 -21.24 16.95
N LEU A 69 29.22 -21.82 15.80
CA LEU A 69 28.90 -23.25 15.69
C LEU A 69 30.13 -24.14 15.47
N LYS A 70 31.32 -23.56 15.26
CA LYS A 70 32.57 -24.25 14.86
C LYS A 70 32.42 -25.03 13.54
N ILE A 71 31.70 -24.46 12.57
CA ILE A 71 31.39 -25.05 11.26
C ILE A 71 32.01 -24.20 10.13
N SER A 72 32.30 -24.80 8.97
CA SER A 72 32.73 -24.03 7.79
C SER A 72 31.58 -23.22 7.17
N PRO A 73 31.77 -21.91 6.90
CA PRO A 73 30.73 -21.05 6.29
C PRO A 73 30.37 -21.46 4.85
N ILE A 74 31.25 -22.19 4.16
CA ILE A 74 31.07 -22.67 2.78
C ILE A 74 29.87 -23.64 2.68
N LEU A 75 29.47 -24.26 3.79
CA LEU A 75 28.35 -25.20 3.82
C LEU A 75 26.98 -24.54 3.63
N PHE A 76 26.88 -23.21 3.77
CA PHE A 76 25.63 -22.50 3.54
C PHE A 76 25.31 -22.36 2.05
N GLU A 77 24.21 -22.96 1.61
CA GLU A 77 23.71 -22.84 0.25
C GLU A 77 22.31 -22.21 0.23
N PRO A 78 22.10 -21.08 -0.47
CA PRO A 78 20.79 -20.41 -0.56
C PRO A 78 19.67 -21.29 -1.16
N ILE A 79 20.04 -22.35 -1.90
CA ILE A 79 19.12 -23.34 -2.46
C ILE A 79 18.30 -24.05 -1.36
N TYR A 80 18.82 -24.16 -0.13
CA TYR A 80 18.13 -24.85 0.98
C TYR A 80 16.79 -24.22 1.36
N LEU A 81 16.62 -22.92 1.10
CA LEU A 81 15.47 -22.13 1.55
C LEU A 81 14.12 -22.57 0.95
N GLY A 82 14.13 -23.36 -0.13
CA GLY A 82 12.92 -23.84 -0.82
C GLY A 82 12.65 -25.35 -0.72
N THR A 83 13.30 -26.07 0.20
CA THR A 83 13.24 -27.55 0.29
C THR A 83 12.29 -28.03 1.41
N CYS A 84 11.89 -29.31 1.42
CA CYS A 84 11.13 -29.90 2.54
C CYS A 84 11.81 -29.73 3.90
N VAL A 85 13.14 -29.59 3.91
CA VAL A 85 13.93 -29.31 5.12
C VAL A 85 13.64 -27.91 5.65
N SER A 86 13.45 -26.90 4.79
CA SER A 86 13.14 -25.54 5.23
C SER A 86 11.78 -25.46 5.92
N GLU A 87 10.78 -26.20 5.46
CA GLU A 87 9.46 -26.25 6.14
C GLU A 87 9.55 -26.88 7.55
N ARG A 88 10.39 -27.90 7.72
CA ARG A 88 10.68 -28.47 9.04
C ARG A 88 11.33 -27.44 9.97
N PHE A 89 12.27 -26.66 9.44
CA PHE A 89 12.93 -25.58 10.18
C PHE A 89 11.95 -24.46 10.56
N ARG A 90 11.11 -24.01 9.63
CA ARG A 90 10.07 -23.02 9.91
C ARG A 90 9.16 -23.47 11.05
N ARG A 91 8.75 -24.74 11.06
CA ARG A 91 7.93 -25.30 12.15
C ARG A 91 8.65 -25.23 13.50
N LYS A 92 9.91 -25.65 13.58
CA LYS A 92 10.72 -25.57 14.80
C LYS A 92 10.89 -24.13 15.28
N ILE A 93 11.26 -23.22 14.38
CA ILE A 93 11.45 -21.78 14.68
C ILE A 93 10.15 -21.16 15.17
N ARG A 94 9.02 -21.44 14.52
CA ARG A 94 7.70 -20.99 14.96
C ARG A 94 7.37 -21.46 16.37
N GLY A 95 7.58 -22.75 16.65
CA GLY A 95 7.35 -23.32 17.98
C GLY A 95 8.20 -22.63 19.04
N PHE A 96 9.48 -22.39 18.75
CA PHE A 96 10.40 -21.72 19.66
C PHE A 96 10.04 -20.24 19.92
N LEU A 97 9.74 -19.48 18.86
CA LEU A 97 9.44 -18.04 18.97
C LEU A 97 7.97 -17.72 19.35
N GLY A 98 7.12 -18.75 19.48
CA GLY A 98 5.70 -18.61 19.79
C GLY A 98 4.85 -18.10 18.62
N TYR A 99 5.29 -18.30 17.38
CA TYR A 99 4.56 -17.89 16.17
C TYR A 99 3.66 -19.00 15.64
N ARG A 100 2.52 -18.62 15.04
CA ARG A 100 1.61 -19.54 14.33
C ARG A 100 1.49 -19.21 12.85
N ILE A 101 1.11 -20.20 12.03
CA ILE A 101 0.81 -19.97 10.61
C ILE A 101 -0.42 -19.06 10.50
N ALA A 102 -0.34 -18.06 9.63
CA ALA A 102 -1.48 -17.22 9.29
C ALA A 102 -2.52 -18.00 8.45
N LYS A 103 -3.78 -17.94 8.88
CA LYS A 103 -4.95 -18.54 8.24
C LYS A 103 -5.68 -17.50 7.38
N LEU A 104 -6.65 -17.95 6.58
CA LEU A 104 -7.48 -17.04 5.79
C LEU A 104 -8.28 -16.05 6.65
N SER A 105 -8.70 -16.44 7.87
CA SER A 105 -9.34 -15.53 8.83
C SER A 105 -8.43 -14.38 9.27
N ASP A 106 -7.13 -14.65 9.41
CA ASP A 106 -6.15 -13.63 9.78
C ASP A 106 -5.91 -12.65 8.62
N ALA A 107 -6.06 -13.10 7.36
CA ALA A 107 -5.99 -12.22 6.20
C ALA A 107 -7.15 -11.21 6.20
N GLU A 108 -8.36 -11.63 6.55
CA GLU A 108 -9.51 -10.73 6.68
C GLU A 108 -9.32 -9.76 7.84
N THR A 109 -8.78 -10.24 8.97
CA THR A 109 -8.44 -9.38 10.12
C THR A 109 -7.39 -8.33 9.76
N LEU A 110 -6.35 -8.72 9.01
CA LEU A 110 -5.35 -7.79 8.48
C LEU A 110 -5.98 -6.74 7.56
N ILE A 111 -6.91 -7.13 6.69
CA ILE A 111 -7.59 -6.19 5.79
C ILE A 111 -8.38 -5.16 6.60
N ILE A 112 -9.16 -5.59 7.58
CA ILE A 112 -9.95 -4.70 8.45
C ILE A 112 -9.02 -3.75 9.21
N TRP A 113 -7.94 -4.29 9.79
CA TRP A 113 -6.95 -3.48 10.50
C TRP A 113 -6.29 -2.45 9.57
N LEU A 114 -5.91 -2.83 8.35
CA LEU A 114 -5.34 -1.90 7.38
C LEU A 114 -6.33 -0.80 6.96
N ILE A 115 -7.63 -1.12 6.84
CA ILE A 115 -8.69 -0.15 6.53
C ILE A 115 -8.78 0.91 7.64
N ASP A 116 -8.73 0.48 8.91
CA ASP A 116 -8.67 1.38 10.06
C ASP A 116 -7.44 2.30 10.00
N GLN A 117 -6.26 1.72 9.73
CA GLN A 117 -5.03 2.51 9.56
C GLN A 117 -5.13 3.56 8.43
N MET A 118 -5.90 3.29 7.37
CA MET A 118 -6.10 4.24 6.26
C MET A 118 -6.96 5.45 6.65
N GLN A 119 -7.82 5.33 7.67
CA GLN A 119 -8.59 6.46 8.19
C GLN A 119 -7.70 7.53 8.80
N ASN A 120 -6.51 7.16 9.28
CA ASN A 120 -5.53 8.09 9.84
C ASN A 120 -4.66 8.77 8.77
N GLY A 121 -4.68 8.28 7.52
CA GLY A 121 -3.96 8.89 6.40
C GLY A 121 -3.68 7.92 5.26
N SER A 122 -3.28 8.47 4.10
CA SER A 122 -2.84 7.65 2.98
C SER A 122 -1.33 7.46 3.00
N TYR A 123 -0.90 6.21 2.89
CA TYR A 123 0.50 5.82 2.82
C TYR A 123 0.85 5.26 1.42
N PRO A 124 2.12 5.27 1.00
CA PRO A 124 2.58 4.53 -0.17
C PRO A 124 2.68 3.02 0.12
N MET A 125 2.68 2.19 -0.93
CA MET A 125 2.71 0.72 -0.80
C MET A 125 3.80 0.17 0.15
N PRO A 126 5.05 0.66 0.15
CA PRO A 126 6.08 0.18 1.07
C PRO A 126 5.71 0.36 2.56
N GLN A 127 5.10 1.49 2.92
CA GLN A 127 4.68 1.75 4.30
C GLN A 127 3.51 0.86 4.72
N TYR A 128 2.60 0.53 3.80
CA TYR A 128 1.57 -0.48 4.10
C TYR A 128 2.16 -1.88 4.32
N ARG A 129 3.27 -2.22 3.67
CA ARG A 129 3.97 -3.48 3.94
C ARG A 129 4.60 -3.47 5.33
N GLU A 130 5.24 -2.37 5.72
CA GLU A 130 5.80 -2.21 7.07
C GLU A 130 4.71 -2.38 8.12
N LYS A 131 3.58 -1.67 7.98
CA LYS A 131 2.41 -1.84 8.85
C LYS A 131 1.86 -3.26 8.87
N ALA A 132 1.79 -3.94 7.73
CA ALA A 132 1.38 -5.35 7.70
C ALA A 132 2.38 -6.26 8.45
N HIS A 133 3.67 -5.99 8.36
CA HIS A 133 4.71 -6.70 9.11
C HIS A 133 4.64 -6.43 10.62
N GLU A 134 4.35 -5.19 11.02
CA GLU A 134 4.05 -4.84 12.43
C GLU A 134 2.86 -5.66 12.95
N PHE A 135 1.75 -5.67 12.20
CA PHE A 135 0.58 -6.47 12.53
C PHE A 135 0.91 -7.96 12.72
N PHE A 136 1.68 -8.57 11.80
CA PHE A 136 2.08 -9.97 11.94
C PHE A 136 2.96 -10.20 13.18
N LYS A 137 3.87 -9.27 13.49
CA LYS A 137 4.76 -9.37 14.65
C LYS A 137 3.97 -9.28 15.95
N GLU A 138 3.06 -8.33 16.07
CA GLU A 138 2.21 -8.12 17.26
C GLU A 138 1.29 -9.32 17.51
N ASN A 139 0.71 -9.88 16.45
CA ASN A 139 -0.21 -11.02 16.54
C ASN A 139 0.50 -12.39 16.53
N LYS A 140 1.85 -12.40 16.57
CA LYS A 140 2.68 -13.62 16.49
C LYS A 140 2.29 -14.54 15.33
N LEU A 141 2.11 -13.94 14.16
CA LEU A 141 1.78 -14.61 12.90
C LEU A 141 3.00 -14.71 12.00
N GLU A 142 3.22 -15.88 11.40
CA GLU A 142 4.12 -15.99 10.26
C GLU A 142 3.51 -15.19 9.09
N PRO A 143 4.24 -14.21 8.51
CA PRO A 143 3.72 -13.43 7.39
C PRO A 143 3.35 -14.30 6.19
N PHE A 144 2.32 -13.90 5.45
CA PHE A 144 2.06 -14.48 4.14
C PHE A 144 3.21 -14.17 3.16
N SER A 145 3.23 -14.85 2.01
CA SER A 145 4.15 -14.51 0.93
C SER A 145 3.99 -13.04 0.53
N HIS A 146 5.07 -12.43 0.02
CA HIS A 146 5.04 -11.03 -0.40
C HIS A 146 3.91 -10.73 -1.39
N GLU A 147 3.62 -11.66 -2.31
CA GLU A 147 2.54 -11.53 -3.29
C GLU A 147 1.16 -11.55 -2.63
N LYS A 148 0.95 -12.44 -1.66
CA LYS A 148 -0.32 -12.51 -0.91
C LYS A 148 -0.51 -11.28 -0.04
N THR A 149 0.52 -10.83 0.66
CA THR A 149 0.49 -9.62 1.49
C THR A 149 0.16 -8.40 0.64
N ASP A 150 0.84 -8.22 -0.51
CA ASP A 150 0.52 -7.15 -1.46
C ASP A 150 -0.93 -7.20 -1.95
N ARG A 151 -1.42 -8.41 -2.25
CA ARG A 151 -2.80 -8.60 -2.68
C ARG A 151 -3.77 -8.15 -1.58
N TYR A 152 -3.55 -8.54 -0.33
CA TYR A 152 -4.42 -8.12 0.78
C TYR A 152 -4.35 -6.61 1.05
N ILE A 153 -3.17 -6.00 0.94
CA ILE A 153 -3.03 -4.54 1.02
C ILE A 153 -3.86 -3.87 -0.08
N ARG A 154 -3.78 -4.33 -1.33
CA ARG A 154 -4.60 -3.80 -2.44
C ARG A 154 -6.10 -4.01 -2.21
N SER A 155 -6.49 -5.17 -1.68
CA SER A 155 -7.88 -5.45 -1.30
C SER A 155 -8.38 -4.49 -0.21
N ALA A 156 -7.55 -4.21 0.80
CA ALA A 156 -7.86 -3.23 1.84
C ALA A 156 -8.03 -1.82 1.25
N ILE A 157 -7.10 -1.37 0.41
CA ILE A 157 -7.19 -0.07 -0.29
C ILE A 157 -8.48 0.03 -1.10
N HIS A 158 -8.80 -1.01 -1.88
CA HIS A 158 -10.00 -1.02 -2.71
C HIS A 158 -11.29 -0.98 -1.88
N ARG A 159 -11.37 -1.77 -0.80
CA ARG A 159 -12.53 -1.78 0.10
C ARG A 159 -12.69 -0.44 0.83
N PHE A 160 -11.58 0.12 1.32
CA PHE A 160 -11.56 1.46 1.91
C PHE A 160 -12.06 2.51 0.92
N GLU A 161 -11.53 2.55 -0.31
CA GLU A 161 -11.95 3.52 -1.34
C GLU A 161 -13.43 3.39 -1.66
N LYS A 162 -13.93 2.16 -1.81
CA LYS A 162 -15.36 1.91 -2.05
C LYS A 162 -16.23 2.46 -0.93
N GLN A 163 -15.88 2.19 0.33
CA GLN A 163 -16.64 2.67 1.49
C GLN A 163 -16.55 4.19 1.64
N PHE A 164 -15.35 4.75 1.48
CA PHE A 164 -15.07 6.17 1.59
C PHE A 164 -15.86 6.98 0.55
N PHE A 165 -15.80 6.59 -0.72
CA PHE A 165 -16.53 7.28 -1.78
C PHE A 165 -18.05 7.12 -1.67
N ALA A 166 -18.53 5.93 -1.28
CA ALA A 166 -19.95 5.73 -1.03
C ALA A 166 -20.45 6.63 0.14
N ASN A 167 -19.65 6.81 1.19
CA ASN A 167 -20.01 7.66 2.31
C ASN A 167 -20.05 9.15 1.95
N ILE A 168 -19.11 9.63 1.13
CA ILE A 168 -19.13 10.99 0.60
C ILE A 168 -20.35 11.18 -0.31
N THR A 169 -20.56 10.28 -1.27
CA THR A 169 -21.66 10.38 -2.24
C THR A 169 -23.02 10.42 -1.56
N LYS A 170 -23.23 9.64 -0.48
CA LYS A 170 -24.46 9.67 0.32
C LYS A 170 -24.77 11.02 0.97
N GLN A 171 -23.76 11.83 1.23
CA GLN A 171 -23.92 13.17 1.80
C GLN A 171 -24.15 14.25 0.74
N LEU A 172 -23.89 13.94 -0.54
CA LEU A 172 -24.12 14.87 -1.65
C LEU A 172 -25.60 14.86 -2.04
N SER A 173 -26.14 16.05 -2.32
CA SER A 173 -27.49 16.16 -2.86
C SER A 173 -27.54 15.68 -4.32
N PRO A 174 -28.70 15.21 -4.82
CA PRO A 174 -28.87 14.88 -6.24
C PRO A 174 -28.52 16.05 -7.17
N THR A 175 -28.78 17.28 -6.71
CA THR A 175 -28.40 18.52 -7.43
C THR A 175 -26.89 18.70 -7.52
N SER A 176 -26.13 18.43 -6.46
CA SER A 176 -24.65 18.49 -6.50
C SER A 176 -24.10 17.47 -7.47
N ILE A 177 -24.60 16.23 -7.40
CA ILE A 177 -24.16 15.13 -8.27
C ILE A 177 -24.45 15.46 -9.74
N LYS A 178 -25.62 16.03 -10.04
CA LYS A 178 -25.97 16.46 -11.40
C LYS A 178 -25.01 17.54 -11.90
N LEU A 179 -24.85 18.64 -11.16
CA LEU A 179 -23.96 19.75 -11.53
C LEU A 179 -22.51 19.30 -11.74
N VAL A 180 -22.03 18.40 -10.89
CA VAL A 180 -20.69 17.81 -11.00
C VAL A 180 -20.55 16.91 -12.24
N ASN A 181 -21.59 16.13 -12.58
CA ASN A 181 -21.56 15.31 -13.80
C ASN A 181 -21.71 16.15 -15.07
N ASP A 182 -22.47 17.24 -15.04
CA ASP A 182 -22.63 18.16 -16.18
C ASP A 182 -21.26 18.74 -16.62
N LEU A 183 -20.34 18.98 -15.67
CA LEU A 183 -18.95 19.37 -15.97
C LEU A 183 -18.15 18.35 -16.79
N LEU A 184 -18.59 17.08 -16.82
CA LEU A 184 -17.94 15.96 -17.48
C LEU A 184 -18.58 15.58 -18.83
N CYS A 185 -19.78 16.09 -19.14
CA CYS A 185 -20.59 15.62 -20.28
C CYS A 185 -20.01 15.92 -21.67
N ASP A 186 -19.11 16.90 -21.83
CA ASP A 186 -18.74 17.38 -23.16
C ASP A 186 -17.82 16.47 -24.00
N ASP A 187 -16.98 15.61 -23.41
CA ASP A 187 -16.12 14.72 -24.24
C ASP A 187 -16.89 13.53 -24.85
N THR A 188 -18.12 13.23 -24.40
CA THR A 188 -18.93 12.15 -25.01
C THR A 188 -19.41 12.49 -26.42
N LYS A 189 -19.52 13.78 -26.76
CA LYS A 189 -19.90 14.26 -28.10
C LYS A 189 -18.70 14.41 -29.05
N ILE A 190 -17.48 14.47 -28.52
CA ILE A 190 -16.25 14.71 -29.31
C ILE A 190 -15.75 13.45 -30.03
N ASN A 191 -16.11 12.25 -29.55
CA ASN A 191 -15.63 10.98 -30.10
C ASN A 191 -16.45 10.42 -31.29
N GLY A 192 -17.51 11.09 -31.74
CA GLY A 192 -18.45 10.52 -32.72
C GLY A 192 -18.76 11.37 -33.96
N SER A 193 -18.77 12.70 -33.89
CA SER A 193 -19.16 13.51 -35.04
C SER A 193 -18.87 14.99 -34.80
N LYS A 194 -18.01 15.57 -35.65
CA LYS A 194 -17.76 17.00 -35.91
C LYS A 194 -17.47 17.89 -34.67
N LYS A 195 -16.43 18.71 -34.79
CA LYS A 195 -16.21 19.89 -33.95
C LYS A 195 -17.41 20.84 -34.11
N GLU A 196 -18.49 20.61 -33.38
CA GLU A 196 -19.48 21.65 -33.17
C GLU A 196 -18.86 22.66 -32.21
N ASN A 197 -18.96 23.94 -32.58
CA ASN A 197 -18.44 25.06 -31.83
C ASN A 197 -19.02 25.03 -30.42
N ILE A 198 -18.22 24.59 -29.45
CA ILE A 198 -18.51 24.81 -28.03
C ILE A 198 -18.69 26.33 -27.90
N PRO A 199 -19.84 26.84 -27.41
CA PRO A 199 -19.98 28.25 -27.12
C PRO A 199 -18.80 28.65 -26.20
N ASP A 200 -18.11 29.76 -26.49
CA ASP A 200 -16.96 30.24 -25.71
C ASP A 200 -17.33 30.54 -24.23
N ASP A 201 -18.56 30.26 -23.82
CA ASP A 201 -19.17 30.60 -22.55
C ASP A 201 -19.58 29.38 -21.70
N GLU A 202 -19.44 28.14 -22.18
CA GLU A 202 -19.78 26.92 -21.40
C GLU A 202 -18.69 26.56 -20.38
N ILE A 203 -19.09 26.10 -19.18
CA ILE A 203 -18.18 25.75 -18.09
C ILE A 203 -18.00 24.24 -18.06
N THR A 204 -16.76 23.79 -18.30
CA THR A 204 -16.40 22.36 -18.33
C THR A 204 -15.25 22.08 -17.38
N LEU A 205 -15.04 20.83 -16.97
CA LEU A 205 -13.89 20.48 -16.11
C LEU A 205 -12.56 20.89 -16.75
N ARG A 206 -12.43 20.77 -18.07
CA ARG A 206 -11.21 21.20 -18.79
C ARG A 206 -10.95 22.70 -18.59
N ARG A 207 -11.99 23.53 -18.72
CA ARG A 207 -11.88 25.00 -18.55
C ARG A 207 -11.75 25.43 -17.08
N LEU A 208 -12.23 24.62 -16.14
CA LEU A 208 -12.00 24.80 -14.71
C LEU A 208 -10.53 24.54 -14.32
N LYS A 209 -9.88 23.55 -14.96
CA LYS A 209 -8.47 23.22 -14.71
C LYS A 209 -7.47 24.20 -15.34
N THR A 210 -7.88 24.95 -16.36
CA THR A 210 -7.01 25.92 -17.03
C THR A 210 -6.95 27.24 -16.28
N ASP A 211 -5.73 27.74 -16.07
CA ASP A 211 -5.48 29.05 -15.49
C ASP A 211 -6.03 30.20 -16.35
N VAL A 212 -6.13 31.38 -15.73
CA VAL A 212 -6.69 32.59 -16.35
C VAL A 212 -5.90 32.97 -17.60
N ALA A 213 -6.59 33.03 -18.75
CA ALA A 213 -5.97 33.27 -20.07
C ALA A 213 -5.58 34.75 -20.34
N GLY A 214 -5.54 35.61 -19.30
CA GLY A 214 -5.15 37.03 -19.38
C GLY A 214 -6.24 38.03 -18.94
N VAL A 215 -5.93 39.32 -19.01
CA VAL A 215 -6.69 40.43 -18.36
C VAL A 215 -7.80 41.05 -19.23
N LYS A 216 -8.19 40.42 -20.35
CA LYS A 216 -9.27 40.98 -21.19
C LYS A 216 -10.61 40.85 -20.46
N LEU A 217 -11.50 41.85 -20.61
CA LEU A 217 -12.83 41.88 -19.99
C LEU A 217 -13.63 40.58 -20.18
N LYS A 218 -13.54 39.97 -21.38
CA LYS A 218 -14.18 38.69 -21.68
C LYS A 218 -13.65 37.51 -20.83
N HIS A 219 -12.35 37.50 -20.52
CA HIS A 219 -11.75 36.49 -19.64
C HIS A 219 -12.18 36.72 -18.20
N VAL A 220 -12.22 37.98 -17.74
CA VAL A 220 -12.72 38.33 -16.39
C VAL A 220 -14.19 37.90 -16.22
N ALA A 221 -15.06 38.20 -17.19
CA ALA A 221 -16.45 37.78 -17.16
C ALA A 221 -16.61 36.25 -17.11
N PHE A 222 -15.81 35.53 -17.90
CA PHE A 222 -15.81 34.06 -17.88
C PHE A 222 -15.31 33.48 -16.55
N GLU A 223 -14.28 34.06 -15.94
CA GLU A 223 -13.81 33.65 -14.60
C GLU A 223 -14.86 33.91 -13.51
N ILE A 224 -15.57 35.04 -13.55
CA ILE A 224 -16.71 35.31 -12.64
C ILE A 224 -17.79 34.24 -12.84
N LYS A 225 -18.07 33.85 -14.08
CA LYS A 225 -19.02 32.79 -14.41
C LYS A 225 -18.60 31.44 -13.80
N LYS A 226 -17.31 31.05 -13.89
CA LYS A 226 -16.77 29.86 -13.22
C LYS A 226 -16.95 29.91 -11.71
N LEU A 227 -16.59 31.03 -11.08
CA LEU A 227 -16.69 31.19 -9.62
C LEU A 227 -18.14 31.09 -9.14
N ASN A 228 -19.07 31.74 -9.85
CA ASN A 228 -20.49 31.66 -9.52
C ASN A 228 -21.03 30.24 -9.69
N PHE A 229 -20.60 29.52 -10.74
CA PHE A 229 -20.97 28.11 -10.91
C PHE A 229 -20.48 27.26 -9.74
N ILE A 230 -19.20 27.35 -9.37
CA ILE A 230 -18.63 26.57 -8.25
C ILE A 230 -19.35 26.89 -6.92
N ARG A 231 -19.60 28.18 -6.64
CA ARG A 231 -20.30 28.62 -5.43
C ARG A 231 -21.74 28.10 -5.35
N ASN A 232 -22.37 27.86 -6.50
CA ASN A 232 -23.74 27.35 -6.58
C ASN A 232 -23.83 25.83 -6.51
N ILE A 233 -22.70 25.09 -6.49
CA ILE A 233 -22.73 23.65 -6.24
C ILE A 233 -22.99 23.45 -4.74
N PRO A 234 -24.14 22.86 -4.34
CA PRO A 234 -24.47 22.71 -2.93
C PRO A 234 -23.64 21.58 -2.33
N ILE A 235 -22.46 21.89 -1.78
CA ILE A 235 -21.60 20.92 -1.08
C ILE A 235 -21.73 21.18 0.43
N PRO A 236 -22.06 20.16 1.25
CA PRO A 236 -22.09 20.32 2.71
C PRO A 236 -20.73 20.77 3.23
N SER A 237 -20.69 21.83 4.05
CA SER A 237 -19.44 22.30 4.66
C SER A 237 -18.78 21.26 5.57
N SER A 238 -19.58 20.37 6.16
CA SER A 238 -19.14 19.29 7.04
C SER A 238 -18.67 18.02 6.33
N LEU A 239 -18.67 17.99 4.99
CA LEU A 239 -18.41 16.78 4.19
C LEU A 239 -17.07 16.12 4.52
N PHE A 240 -16.06 16.92 4.86
CA PHE A 240 -14.69 16.46 5.10
C PHE A 240 -14.22 16.63 6.55
N ASP A 241 -15.10 16.96 7.51
CA ASP A 241 -14.72 17.25 8.90
C ASP A 241 -13.96 16.07 9.55
N ASN A 242 -14.37 14.85 9.24
CA ASN A 242 -13.76 13.62 9.76
C ASN A 242 -12.75 12.99 8.78
N THR A 243 -12.29 13.74 7.77
CA THR A 243 -11.38 13.22 6.74
C THR A 243 -10.00 13.88 6.84
N PRO A 244 -8.90 13.10 6.94
CA PRO A 244 -7.57 13.68 6.96
C PRO A 244 -7.28 14.50 5.70
N ARG A 245 -6.76 15.72 5.86
CA ARG A 245 -6.39 16.61 4.73
C ARG A 245 -5.47 15.94 3.71
N LYS A 246 -4.55 15.07 4.16
CA LYS A 246 -3.65 14.29 3.27
C LYS A 246 -4.42 13.38 2.33
N LEU A 247 -5.53 12.80 2.81
CA LEU A 247 -6.38 11.91 2.02
C LEU A 247 -7.18 12.70 0.98
N VAL A 248 -7.79 13.82 1.39
CA VAL A 248 -8.48 14.74 0.46
C VAL A 248 -7.52 15.21 -0.63
N LYS A 249 -6.32 15.67 -0.25
CA LYS A 249 -5.29 16.13 -1.20
C LYS A 249 -4.87 15.04 -2.19
N LYS A 250 -4.77 13.78 -1.76
CA LYS A 250 -4.46 12.66 -2.66
C LYS A 250 -5.52 12.50 -3.75
N TYR A 251 -6.81 12.50 -3.40
CA TYR A 251 -7.89 12.31 -4.38
C TYR A 251 -8.09 13.54 -5.26
N TYR A 252 -7.92 14.75 -4.70
CA TYR A 252 -7.84 15.98 -5.48
C TYR A 252 -6.73 15.91 -6.54
N GLN A 253 -5.50 15.52 -6.14
CA GLN A 253 -4.38 15.37 -7.07
C GLN A 253 -4.64 14.30 -8.14
N ARG A 254 -5.32 13.21 -7.79
CA ARG A 254 -5.73 12.16 -8.74
C ARG A 254 -6.66 12.72 -9.82
N ILE A 255 -7.64 13.55 -9.45
CA ILE A 255 -8.52 14.21 -10.43
C ILE A 255 -7.76 15.24 -11.24
N MET A 256 -6.92 16.07 -10.62
CA MET A 256 -6.15 17.10 -11.34
C MET A 256 -5.26 16.48 -12.42
N ALA A 257 -4.57 15.37 -12.13
CA ALA A 257 -3.72 14.65 -13.07
C ALA A 257 -4.48 13.81 -14.11
N ALA A 258 -5.73 13.44 -13.84
CA ALA A 258 -6.52 12.61 -14.75
C ALA A 258 -7.03 13.42 -15.96
N SER A 259 -7.01 12.80 -17.14
CA SER A 259 -7.77 13.27 -18.30
C SER A 259 -9.27 13.08 -18.06
N LEU A 260 -10.11 13.78 -18.82
CA LEU A 260 -11.57 13.69 -18.65
C LEU A 260 -12.08 12.26 -18.91
N SER A 261 -11.56 11.58 -19.94
CA SER A 261 -11.86 10.18 -20.24
C SER A 261 -11.58 9.26 -19.05
N ASN A 262 -10.44 9.43 -18.38
CA ASN A 262 -10.09 8.61 -17.21
C ASN A 262 -11.03 8.86 -16.02
N VAL A 263 -11.51 10.09 -15.84
CA VAL A 263 -12.50 10.41 -14.79
C VAL A 263 -13.86 9.77 -15.11
N LEU A 264 -14.25 9.69 -16.39
CA LEU A 264 -15.49 9.05 -16.82
C LEU A 264 -15.49 7.53 -16.59
N GLU A 265 -14.32 6.88 -16.62
CA GLU A 265 -14.16 5.45 -16.32
C GLU A 265 -14.32 5.12 -14.82
N PHE A 266 -14.33 6.12 -13.94
CA PHE A 266 -14.55 5.87 -12.52
C PHE A 266 -16.00 5.41 -12.27
N VAL A 267 -16.16 4.49 -11.32
CA VAL A 267 -17.47 4.07 -10.81
C VAL A 267 -18.25 5.32 -10.35
N PRO A 268 -19.57 5.43 -10.59
CA PRO A 268 -20.33 6.66 -10.35
C PRO A 268 -20.10 7.30 -8.98
N ASP A 269 -20.12 6.51 -7.90
CA ASP A 269 -19.85 7.00 -6.54
C ASP A 269 -18.42 7.54 -6.40
N ALA A 270 -17.43 6.84 -6.93
CA ALA A 270 -16.03 7.28 -6.89
C ALA A 270 -15.83 8.57 -7.69
N ARG A 271 -16.53 8.70 -8.82
CA ARG A 271 -16.51 9.89 -9.67
C ARG A 271 -17.13 11.09 -8.97
N ALA A 272 -18.35 10.94 -8.45
CA ALA A 272 -19.06 12.01 -7.75
C ALA A 272 -18.29 12.45 -6.49
N ALA A 273 -17.83 11.50 -5.67
CA ALA A 273 -17.09 11.80 -4.45
C ALA A 273 -15.72 12.42 -4.69
N SER A 274 -15.02 12.08 -5.77
CA SER A 274 -13.69 12.65 -6.06
C SER A 274 -13.78 14.05 -6.67
N MET A 275 -14.91 14.39 -7.27
CA MET A 275 -15.17 15.67 -7.94
C MET A 275 -15.83 16.71 -7.02
N ALA A 276 -16.43 16.28 -5.91
CA ALA A 276 -16.91 17.12 -4.81
C ALA A 276 -15.73 17.61 -3.95
#